data_AF-A0A917EDD2-F1
#
_entry.id   AF-A0A917EDD2-F1
#
_cell.length_a   1.000
_cell.length_b   1.000
_cell.length_c   1.000
_cell.angle_alpha   90.00
_cell.angle_beta   90.00
_cell.angle_gamma   90.00
#
_symmetry.space_group_name_H-M   'P 1'
#
loop_
_entity.id
_entity.type
_entity.pdbx_description
1 polymer ?
#
loop_
_entity_poly.entity_id
_entity_poly.type
_entity_poly.pdbx_seq_one_letter_code
_entity_poly.pdbx_strand_id
1 'polypeptide(L)'
;MVSLEEVKLYLKVEHDEEDDLLEQLMEASHQLCEAILRQTSDSDVLKTAVLYGVAYLYEHREVANHKELKETLYHLLLAERKDVF
;
A
#
# COMPACT_ATOMS: atom_id res chain seq x y z
N MET A 1 -8.94 -3.76 -6.37
CA MET A 1 -8.65 -4.22 -4.99
C MET A 1 -7.59 -5.32 -5.00
N VAL A 2 -6.62 -5.28 -4.06
CA VAL A 2 -5.53 -6.27 -3.91
C VAL A 2 -5.97 -7.38 -2.95
N SER A 3 -5.69 -8.65 -3.25
CA SER A 3 -6.03 -9.79 -2.37
C SER A 3 -4.92 -10.12 -1.37
N LEU A 4 -5.27 -10.86 -0.31
CA LEU A 4 -4.31 -11.32 0.69
C LEU A 4 -3.29 -12.27 0.07
N GLU A 5 -3.71 -13.13 -0.85
CA GLU A 5 -2.83 -14.04 -1.59
C GLU A 5 -1.84 -13.28 -2.48
N GLU A 6 -2.27 -12.19 -3.12
CA GLU A 6 -1.37 -11.33 -3.90
C GLU A 6 -0.30 -10.68 -3.01
N VAL A 7 -0.69 -10.25 -1.80
CA VAL A 7 0.23 -9.68 -0.81
C VAL A 7 1.20 -10.73 -0.29
N LYS A 8 0.71 -11.92 0.09
CA LYS A 8 1.55 -13.04 0.53
C LYS A 8 2.55 -13.42 -0.56
N LEU A 9 2.11 -13.50 -1.81
CA LEU A 9 2.98 -13.78 -2.95
C LEU A 9 4.04 -12.69 -3.13
N TYR A 10 3.66 -11.41 -3.00
CA TYR A 10 4.57 -10.28 -3.11
C TYR A 10 5.64 -10.27 -2.01
N LEU A 11 5.22 -10.54 -0.77
CA LEU A 11 6.11 -10.60 0.41
C LEU A 11 6.85 -11.93 0.58
N LYS A 12 6.50 -12.94 -0.22
CA LYS A 12 6.99 -14.33 -0.09
C LYS A 12 6.67 -14.95 1.28
N VAL A 13 5.49 -14.64 1.81
CA VAL A 13 4.95 -15.25 3.03
C VAL A 13 4.22 -16.53 2.64
N GLU A 14 4.63 -17.67 3.19
CA GLU A 14 4.07 -18.99 2.87
C GLU A 14 3.16 -19.57 3.96
N HIS A 15 2.96 -18.82 5.06
CA HIS A 15 2.17 -19.25 6.21
C HIS A 15 1.03 -18.27 6.50
N ASP A 16 0.07 -18.72 7.32
CA ASP A 16 -1.16 -17.98 7.61
C ASP A 16 -1.16 -17.29 8.99
N GLU A 17 -0.08 -17.44 9.78
CA GLU A 17 0.01 -16.90 11.14
C GLU A 17 -0.06 -15.36 11.22
N GLU A 18 0.26 -14.68 10.11
CA GLU A 18 0.30 -13.22 10.03
C GLU A 18 -0.83 -12.64 9.19
N ASP A 19 -1.86 -13.42 8.86
CA ASP A 19 -2.95 -12.99 7.96
C ASP A 19 -3.67 -11.75 8.48
N ASP A 20 -4.06 -11.77 9.75
CA ASP A 20 -4.72 -10.64 10.41
C ASP A 20 -3.86 -9.37 10.35
N LEU A 21 -2.53 -9.52 10.47
CA LEU A 21 -1.60 -8.40 10.39
C LEU A 21 -1.48 -7.89 8.95
N LEU A 22 -1.35 -8.80 7.98
CA LEU A 22 -1.27 -8.44 6.57
C LEU A 22 -2.54 -7.71 6.11
N GLU A 23 -3.72 -8.16 6.53
CA GLU A 23 -4.98 -7.46 6.26
C GLU A 23 -5.01 -6.04 6.84
N GLN A 24 -4.52 -5.85 8.07
CA GLN A 24 -4.41 -4.51 8.67
C GLN A 24 -3.45 -3.60 7.90
N LEU A 25 -2.30 -4.14 7.46
CA LEU A 25 -1.32 -3.40 6.68
C LEU A 25 -1.87 -3.07 5.28
N MET A 26 -2.63 -3.98 4.67
CA MET A 26 -3.33 -3.76 3.40
C MET A 26 -4.29 -2.59 3.49
N GLU A 27 -5.15 -2.59 4.51
CA GLU A 27 -6.11 -1.51 4.74
C GLU A 27 -5.39 -0.18 4.96
N ALA A 28 -4.35 -0.15 5.81
CA ALA A 28 -3.57 1.05 6.06
C ALA A 28 -2.90 1.59 4.78
N SER A 29 -2.29 0.70 3.99
CA SER A 29 -1.66 1.06 2.71
C SER A 29 -2.68 1.58 1.69
N HIS A 30 -3.86 0.96 1.63
CA HIS A 30 -4.95 1.39 0.76
C HIS A 30 -5.43 2.80 1.11
N GLN A 31 -5.72 3.06 2.39
CA GLN A 31 -6.14 4.39 2.87
C GLN A 31 -5.09 5.47 2.59
N LEU A 32 -3.79 5.16 2.73
CA LEU A 32 -2.71 6.09 2.39
C LEU A 32 -2.71 6.43 0.89
N CYS A 33 -2.88 5.43 0.04
CA CYS A 33 -2.93 5.63 -1.41
C CYS A 33 -4.16 6.43 -1.84
N GLU A 34 -5.34 6.16 -1.30
CA GLU A 34 -6.56 6.93 -1.58
C GLU A 34 -6.44 8.38 -1.10
N ALA A 35 -5.86 8.61 0.08
CA ALA A 35 -5.60 9.96 0.59
C ALA A 35 -4.67 10.77 -0.33
N ILE A 36 -3.73 10.10 -1.00
CA ILE A 36 -2.85 10.71 -2.00
C ILE A 36 -3.61 11.01 -3.30
N LEU A 37 -4.36 10.04 -3.81
CA LEU A 37 -5.12 10.13 -5.06
C LEU A 37 -6.28 11.14 -4.99
N ARG A 38 -6.90 11.30 -3.81
CA ARG A 38 -8.12 12.08 -3.55
C ARG A 38 -9.33 11.60 -4.37
N GLN A 39 -9.32 10.34 -4.76
CA GLN A 39 -10.40 9.64 -5.45
C GLN A 39 -10.22 8.13 -5.27
N THR A 40 -11.30 7.38 -5.40
CA THR A 40 -11.26 5.93 -5.53
C THR A 40 -10.75 5.55 -6.92
N SER A 41 -9.83 4.60 -7.01
CA SER A 41 -9.29 4.04 -8.27
C SER A 41 -9.17 2.53 -8.12
N ASP A 42 -9.13 1.81 -9.24
CA ASP A 42 -8.84 0.36 -9.29
C ASP A 42 -7.70 0.06 -10.27
N SER A 43 -6.89 1.08 -10.59
CA SER A 43 -5.77 0.98 -11.53
C SER A 43 -4.71 -0.01 -11.05
N ASP A 44 -3.96 -0.57 -12.01
CA ASP A 44 -2.82 -1.43 -11.68
C ASP A 44 -1.67 -0.64 -11.01
N VAL A 45 -1.61 0.68 -11.22
CA VAL A 45 -0.70 1.59 -10.51
C VAL A 45 -1.08 1.67 -9.03
N LEU A 46 -2.37 1.81 -8.72
CA LEU A 46 -2.84 1.79 -7.33
C LEU A 46 -2.52 0.45 -6.67
N LYS A 47 -2.80 -0.68 -7.34
CA LYS A 47 -2.47 -2.01 -6.79
C LYS A 47 -0.98 -2.12 -6.46
N THR A 48 -0.12 -1.66 -7.36
CA THR A 48 1.34 -1.65 -7.16
C THR A 48 1.74 -0.76 -5.98
N ALA A 49 1.14 0.43 -5.85
CA ALA A 49 1.40 1.34 -4.73
C ALA A 49 0.95 0.73 -3.40
N VAL A 50 -0.20 0.06 -3.37
CA VAL A 50 -0.70 -0.63 -2.18
C VAL A 50 0.25 -1.75 -1.78
N LEU A 51 0.68 -2.61 -2.72
CA LEU A 51 1.65 -3.68 -2.45
C LEU A 51 2.96 -3.13 -1.89
N TYR A 52 3.48 -2.05 -2.47
CA TYR A 52 4.68 -1.38 -1.96
C TYR A 52 4.49 -0.87 -0.52
N GLY A 53 3.36 -0.21 -0.24
CA GLY A 53 3.10 0.30 1.10
C GLY A 53 2.94 -0.80 2.14
N VAL A 54 2.33 -1.93 1.78
CA VAL A 54 2.25 -3.11 2.66
C VAL A 54 3.65 -3.65 2.96
N ALA A 55 4.48 -3.85 1.94
CA ALA A 55 5.85 -4.33 2.14
C ALA A 55 6.68 -3.40 3.01
N TYR A 56 6.60 -2.09 2.77
CA TYR A 56 7.33 -1.11 3.58
C TYR A 56 6.92 -1.19 5.05
N LEU A 57 5.62 -1.20 5.34
CA LEU A 57 5.10 -1.29 6.71
C LEU A 57 5.42 -2.64 7.36
N TYR A 58 5.40 -3.72 6.59
CA TYR A 58 5.75 -5.06 7.03
C TYR A 58 7.23 -5.17 7.43
N GLU A 59 8.13 -4.53 6.69
CA GLU A 59 9.58 -4.52 6.97
C GLU A 59 9.97 -3.54 8.09
N HIS A 60 9.23 -2.45 8.26
CA HIS A 60 9.57 -1.35 9.18
C HIS A 60 8.62 -1.25 10.39
N ARG A 61 8.20 -2.40 10.95
CA ARG A 61 7.20 -2.46 12.04
C ARG A 61 7.61 -1.72 13.32
N GLU A 62 8.90 -1.70 13.63
CA GLU A 62 9.42 -1.09 14.86
C GLU A 62 9.67 0.43 14.70
N VAL A 63 10.13 0.85 13.52
CA VAL A 63 10.45 2.24 13.19
C VAL A 63 10.14 2.50 11.72
N ALA A 64 8.94 3.00 11.44
CA ALA A 64 8.54 3.38 10.08
C ALA A 64 8.85 4.87 9.81
N ASN A 65 9.63 5.16 8.78
CA ASN A 65 9.78 6.52 8.28
C ASN A 65 8.58 6.88 7.38
N HIS A 66 7.49 7.31 8.00
CA HIS A 66 6.25 7.65 7.29
C HIS A 66 6.41 8.75 6.24
N LYS A 67 7.42 9.61 6.35
CA LYS A 67 7.70 10.64 5.34
C LYS A 67 8.17 10.00 4.05
N GLU A 68 9.14 9.09 4.13
CA GLU A 68 9.71 8.39 2.98
C GLU A 68 8.65 7.51 2.30
N LEU A 69 7.88 6.75 3.08
CA LEU A 69 6.75 5.97 2.57
C LEU A 69 5.80 6.86 1.77
N LYS A 70 5.39 8.01 2.34
CA LYS A 70 4.44 8.92 1.71
C LYS A 70 5.00 9.57 0.45
N GLU A 71 6.28 9.93 0.43
CA GLU A 71 6.95 10.50 -0.76
C GLU A 71 7.00 9.48 -1.90
N THR A 72 7.36 8.23 -1.64
CA THR A 72 7.36 7.17 -2.66
C THR A 72 5.97 6.91 -3.20
N LEU A 73 4.97 6.72 -2.32
CA LEU A 73 3.58 6.53 -2.74
C LEU A 73 3.05 7.73 -3.53
N TYR A 74 3.42 8.95 -3.13
CA TYR A 74 3.06 10.17 -3.86
C TYR A 74 3.60 10.16 -5.28
N HIS A 75 4.88 9.82 -5.47
CA HIS A 75 5.49 9.76 -6.80
C HIS A 75 4.90 8.65 -7.68
N LEU A 76 4.56 7.49 -7.11
CA LEU A 76 3.90 6.41 -7.84
C LEU A 76 2.50 6.81 -8.33
N LEU A 77 1.75 7.50 -7.49
CA LEU A 77 0.34 7.83 -7.74
C LEU A 77 0.14 9.19 -8.41
N LEU A 78 1.22 9.96 -8.63
CA LEU A 78 1.14 11.34 -9.11
C LEU A 78 0.39 11.46 -10.45
N ALA A 79 0.61 10.51 -11.36
CA ALA A 79 -0.01 10.51 -12.68
C ALA A 79 -1.54 10.35 -12.65
N GLU A 80 -2.07 9.73 -11.60
CA GLU A 80 -3.51 9.46 -11.43
C GLU A 80 -4.17 10.35 -10.39
N ARG A 81 -3.37 11.20 -9.72
CA ARG A 81 -3.87 12.09 -8.67
C ARG A 81 -4.82 13.12 -9.26
N LYS A 82 -5.99 13.26 -8.65
CA LYS A 82 -6.96 14.28 -9.05
C LYS A 82 -6.57 15.64 -8.46
N ASP A 83 -6.18 16.57 -9.33
CA ASP A 83 -5.99 17.95 -8.95
C ASP A 83 -7.35 18.62 -8.68
N VAL A 84 -7.46 19.22 -7.50
CA VAL A 84 -8.60 20.06 -7.14
C VAL A 84 -8.22 21.47 -7.57
N PHE A 85 -8.81 21.93 -8.68
CA PHE A 85 -8.78 23.33 -9.09
C PHE A 85 -9.91 24.10 -8.41
#